data_AF-A0A7J8HNW3-F1
#
_entry.id   AF-A0A7J8HNW3-F1
#
_cell.length_a   1.000
_cell.length_b   1.000
_cell.length_c   1.000
_cell.angle_alpha   90.00
_cell.angle_beta   90.00
_cell.angle_gamma   90.00
#
_symmetry.space_group_name_H-M   'P 1'
#
loop_
_entity.id
_entity.type
_entity.pdbx_description
1 polymer ?
#
loop_
_entity_poly.entity_id
_entity_poly.type
_entity_poly.pdbx_seq_one_letter_code
_entity_poly.pdbx_strand_id
1 'polypeptide(L)'
;MFPELNNLLNATPDKVDQGKLTLLCDAKTDGSFLVHHFLSFYLKANCKVCFVALIQSFSHYNIVGQKLGVSLTTARERGQLVFFEGLRSSVDVFFRAKGEPHPLQFLREASAGNLQPLYEFVREALRPEDNGEAAWRCPVLLVDDLSVLLSLGMGAVAVLDFVHYCRATVCWKLQVSMGLPSVLLPEASQGPDRSRPHLLSVIFLV
;
A
#
# COMPACT_ATOMS: atom_id res chain seq x y z
N MET A 1 0.07 -11.42 -15.48
CA MET A 1 -1.14 -11.29 -14.65
C MET A 1 -1.82 -12.65 -14.65
N PHE A 2 -2.42 -13.09 -13.54
CA PHE A 2 -3.07 -14.41 -13.44
C PHE A 2 -4.58 -14.24 -13.68
N PRO A 3 -5.10 -14.48 -14.90
CA PRO A 3 -6.51 -14.24 -15.22
C PRO A 3 -7.46 -15.14 -14.41
N GLU A 4 -7.02 -16.32 -14.00
CA GLU A 4 -7.80 -17.23 -13.15
C GLU A 4 -8.03 -16.64 -11.75
N LEU A 5 -7.05 -15.91 -11.22
CA LEU A 5 -7.17 -15.24 -9.92
C LEU A 5 -8.14 -14.05 -9.99
N ASN A 6 -8.15 -13.30 -11.09
CA ASN A 6 -9.13 -12.24 -11.31
C ASN A 6 -10.57 -12.78 -11.26
N ASN A 7 -10.80 -13.92 -11.92
CA ASN A 7 -12.10 -14.60 -11.90
C ASN A 7 -12.46 -15.07 -10.49
N LEU A 8 -11.50 -15.60 -9.73
CA LEU A 8 -11.71 -16.05 -8.36
C LEU A 8 -12.00 -14.88 -7.39
N LEU A 9 -11.40 -13.72 -7.64
CA LEU A 9 -11.59 -12.50 -6.86
C LEU A 9 -12.77 -11.64 -7.34
N ASN A 10 -13.48 -12.06 -8.40
CA ASN A 10 -14.48 -11.27 -9.13
C ASN A 10 -13.99 -9.85 -9.50
N ALA A 11 -12.69 -9.69 -9.74
CA ALA A 11 -12.06 -8.40 -10.00
C ALA A 11 -11.67 -8.30 -11.48
N THR A 12 -12.12 -7.26 -12.17
CA THR A 12 -11.63 -6.93 -13.51
C THR A 12 -10.98 -5.54 -13.49
N PRO A 13 -9.93 -5.28 -14.29
CA PRO A 13 -9.36 -3.94 -14.39
C PRO A 13 -10.39 -2.86 -14.75
N ASP A 14 -11.48 -3.26 -15.41
CA ASP A 14 -12.59 -2.38 -15.79
C ASP A 14 -13.51 -2.02 -14.61
N LYS A 15 -13.59 -2.87 -13.58
CA LYS A 15 -14.38 -2.65 -12.36
C LYS A 15 -13.47 -2.78 -11.13
N VAL A 16 -12.92 -1.65 -10.71
CA VAL A 16 -12.23 -1.54 -9.42
C VAL A 16 -13.29 -1.16 -8.40
N ASP A 17 -13.54 -2.05 -7.43
CA ASP A 17 -14.38 -1.73 -6.26
C ASP A 17 -13.77 -0.52 -5.54
N GLN A 18 -14.56 0.19 -4.72
CA GLN A 18 -14.02 1.30 -3.94
C GLN A 18 -14.23 1.13 -2.43
N GLY A 19 -13.22 1.51 -1.65
CA GLY A 19 -13.25 1.49 -0.18
C GLY A 19 -13.02 0.11 0.44
N LYS A 20 -12.52 -0.86 -0.34
CA LYS A 20 -12.16 -2.18 0.14
C LYS A 20 -10.90 -2.12 1.02
N LEU A 21 -10.60 -3.22 1.69
CA LEU A 21 -9.29 -3.45 2.32
C LEU A 21 -9.00 -4.92 2.09
N THR A 22 -7.88 -5.23 1.44
CA THR A 22 -7.49 -6.62 1.16
C THR A 22 -6.24 -6.94 1.96
N LEU A 23 -6.40 -7.72 3.01
CA LEU A 23 -5.27 -8.25 3.77
C LEU A 23 -4.83 -9.55 3.10
N LEU A 24 -3.53 -9.63 2.75
CA LEU A 24 -2.93 -10.89 2.35
C LEU A 24 -2.31 -11.53 3.59
N CYS A 25 -2.57 -12.82 3.74
CA CYS A 25 -2.00 -13.64 4.81
C CYS A 25 -1.47 -14.91 4.18
N ASP A 26 -0.22 -15.22 4.49
CA ASP A 26 0.38 -16.50 4.16
C ASP A 26 0.77 -17.23 5.46
N ALA A 27 0.57 -18.53 5.48
CA ALA A 27 0.94 -19.41 6.59
C ALA A 27 1.94 -20.50 6.19
N LYS A 28 1.96 -20.94 4.92
CA LYS A 28 2.69 -22.15 4.48
C LYS A 28 3.26 -22.06 3.07
N THR A 29 2.84 -21.09 2.26
CA THR A 29 3.11 -21.03 0.82
C THR A 29 3.25 -19.60 0.34
N ASP A 30 4.45 -19.22 -0.09
CA ASP A 30 4.80 -17.84 -0.43
C ASP A 30 3.72 -17.12 -1.26
N GLY A 31 3.00 -16.22 -0.59
CA GLY A 31 1.94 -15.39 -1.16
C GLY A 31 2.43 -14.12 -1.82
N SER A 32 3.74 -13.85 -1.85
CA SER A 32 4.32 -12.59 -2.37
C SER A 32 3.97 -12.32 -3.84
N PHE A 33 3.74 -13.37 -4.65
CA PHE A 33 3.30 -13.25 -6.04
C PHE A 33 1.99 -12.46 -6.20
N LEU A 34 1.13 -12.48 -5.18
CA LEU A 34 -0.14 -11.75 -5.18
C LEU A 34 0.11 -10.24 -5.17
N VAL A 35 1.13 -9.76 -4.45
CA VAL A 35 1.51 -8.34 -4.46
C VAL A 35 1.91 -7.89 -5.86
N HIS A 36 2.70 -8.70 -6.58
CA HIS A 36 3.05 -8.43 -7.98
C HIS A 36 1.83 -8.43 -8.91
N HIS A 37 0.90 -9.37 -8.68
CA HIS A 37 -0.35 -9.44 -9.42
C HIS A 37 -1.17 -8.15 -9.23
N PHE A 38 -1.41 -7.74 -7.99
CA PHE A 38 -2.19 -6.56 -7.66
C PHE A 38 -1.52 -5.27 -8.14
N LEU A 39 -0.21 -5.11 -7.96
CA LEU A 39 0.52 -3.98 -8.53
C LEU A 39 0.30 -3.87 -10.04
N SER A 40 0.42 -4.99 -10.76
CA SER A 40 0.18 -5.01 -12.21
C SER A 40 -1.28 -4.75 -12.56
N PHE A 41 -2.22 -5.21 -11.73
CA PHE A 41 -3.65 -4.98 -11.90
C PHE A 41 -3.98 -3.48 -11.86
N TYR A 42 -3.59 -2.75 -10.81
CA TYR A 42 -3.97 -1.33 -10.67
C TYR A 42 -3.31 -0.42 -11.68
N LEU A 43 -2.06 -0.72 -12.03
CA LEU A 43 -1.38 0.04 -13.08
C LEU A 43 -2.08 -0.12 -14.43
N LYS A 44 -2.53 -1.34 -14.78
CA LYS A 44 -3.34 -1.57 -15.99
C LYS A 44 -4.74 -0.97 -15.90
N ALA A 45 -5.31 -0.92 -14.70
CA ALA A 45 -6.60 -0.29 -14.45
C ALA A 45 -6.55 1.26 -14.46
N ASN A 46 -5.39 1.87 -14.73
CA ASN A 46 -5.20 3.33 -14.76
C ASN A 46 -5.46 4.02 -13.39
N CYS A 47 -5.05 3.36 -12.30
CA CYS A 47 -5.12 3.91 -10.95
C CYS A 47 -3.81 4.61 -10.56
N LYS A 48 -3.88 5.60 -9.67
CA LYS A 48 -2.70 6.19 -9.02
C LYS A 48 -2.27 5.25 -7.89
N VAL A 49 -1.07 4.70 -7.96
CA VAL A 49 -0.58 3.71 -7.00
C VAL A 49 0.52 4.33 -6.13
N CYS A 50 0.34 4.33 -4.81
CA CYS A 50 1.43 4.47 -3.86
C CYS A 50 1.83 3.08 -3.39
N PHE A 51 3.07 2.67 -3.66
CA PHE A 51 3.59 1.37 -3.23
C PHE A 51 4.69 1.54 -2.20
N VAL A 52 4.41 1.12 -0.97
CA VAL A 52 5.37 1.01 0.14
C VAL A 52 5.94 -0.41 0.14
N ALA A 53 7.11 -0.56 -0.45
CA ALA A 53 7.84 -1.82 -0.50
C ALA A 53 8.90 -1.87 0.61
N LEU A 54 8.61 -2.58 1.69
CA LEU A 54 9.44 -2.76 2.87
C LEU A 54 10.48 -3.87 2.70
N ILE A 55 10.26 -4.86 1.82
CA ILE A 55 11.18 -5.98 1.62
C ILE A 55 11.95 -5.92 0.31
N GLN A 56 11.25 -5.74 -0.82
CA GLN A 56 11.87 -5.91 -2.13
C GLN A 56 12.21 -4.56 -2.79
N SER A 57 13.26 -4.55 -3.60
CA SER A 57 13.69 -3.34 -4.32
C SER A 57 12.75 -3.01 -5.49
N PHE A 58 12.78 -1.74 -5.92
CA PHE A 58 12.12 -1.29 -7.14
C PHE A 58 12.53 -2.14 -8.35
N SER A 59 13.82 -2.45 -8.48
CA SER A 59 14.34 -3.26 -9.59
C SER A 59 13.70 -4.66 -9.62
N HIS A 60 13.53 -5.29 -8.46
CA HIS A 60 12.87 -6.59 -8.36
C HIS A 60 11.42 -6.51 -8.86
N TYR A 61 10.64 -5.55 -8.33
CA TYR A 61 9.26 -5.36 -8.75
C TYR A 61 9.14 -4.96 -10.23
N ASN A 62 10.09 -4.18 -10.76
CA ASN A 62 10.06 -3.76 -12.17
C ASN A 62 10.33 -4.93 -13.12
N ILE A 63 11.30 -5.80 -12.82
CA ILE A 63 11.57 -7.01 -13.61
C ILE A 63 10.35 -7.93 -13.64
N VAL A 64 9.72 -8.15 -12.49
CA VAL A 64 8.50 -8.99 -12.42
C VAL A 64 7.33 -8.29 -13.11
N GLY A 65 7.14 -6.99 -12.91
CA GLY A 65 6.11 -6.19 -13.55
C GLY A 65 6.19 -6.26 -15.08
N GLN A 66 7.39 -6.18 -15.66
CA GLN A 66 7.60 -6.30 -17.10
C GLN A 66 7.12 -7.65 -17.63
N LYS A 67 7.39 -8.75 -16.90
CA LYS A 67 6.86 -10.08 -17.23
C LYS A 67 5.34 -10.15 -17.16
N LEU A 68 4.71 -9.32 -16.33
CA LEU A 68 3.25 -9.21 -16.21
C LEU A 68 2.64 -8.18 -17.18
N GLY A 69 3.46 -7.54 -18.02
CA GLY A 69 3.05 -6.59 -19.05
C GLY A 69 2.88 -5.15 -18.53
N VAL A 70 3.57 -4.75 -17.47
CA VAL A 70 3.61 -3.38 -16.96
C VAL A 70 5.05 -2.90 -16.78
N SER A 71 5.30 -1.60 -17.00
CA SER A 71 6.61 -0.98 -16.72
C SER A 71 6.46 -0.04 -15.53
N LEU A 72 7.08 -0.37 -14.41
CA LEU A 72 7.03 0.48 -13.21
C LEU A 72 7.81 1.78 -13.44
N THR A 73 8.89 1.73 -14.22
CA THR A 73 9.64 2.93 -14.64
C THR A 73 8.73 3.90 -15.37
N THR A 74 8.00 3.41 -16.37
CA THR A 74 7.07 4.24 -17.16
C THR A 74 5.91 4.75 -16.31
N ALA A 75 5.35 3.92 -15.43
CA ALA A 75 4.31 4.35 -14.50
C ALA A 75 4.80 5.45 -13.55
N ARG A 76 6.05 5.36 -13.08
CA ARG A 76 6.67 6.36 -12.21
C ARG A 76 6.94 7.68 -12.95
N GLU A 77 7.48 7.62 -14.17
CA GLU A 77 7.76 8.80 -15.00
C GLU A 77 6.49 9.60 -15.33
N ARG A 78 5.37 8.91 -15.55
CA ARG A 78 4.05 9.52 -15.78
C ARG A 78 3.36 9.98 -14.51
N GLY A 79 3.99 9.82 -13.35
CA GLY A 79 3.38 10.12 -12.06
C GLY A 79 2.27 9.15 -11.63
N GLN A 80 2.01 8.06 -12.34
CA GLN A 80 1.01 7.07 -11.93
C GLN A 80 1.45 6.27 -10.69
N LEU A 81 2.77 5.99 -10.56
CA LEU A 81 3.34 5.21 -9.47
C LEU A 81 4.26 6.06 -8.59
N VAL A 82 3.97 6.13 -7.29
CA VAL A 82 4.90 6.57 -6.25
C VAL A 82 5.42 5.34 -5.53
N PHE A 83 6.73 5.08 -5.59
CA PHE A 83 7.34 3.90 -4.99
C PHE A 83 8.26 4.28 -3.84
N PHE A 84 8.04 3.69 -2.67
CA PHE A 84 8.87 3.83 -1.49
C PHE A 84 9.62 2.53 -1.21
N GLU A 85 10.95 2.61 -1.11
CA GLU A 85 11.83 1.46 -0.93
C GLU A 85 12.37 1.43 0.51
N GLY A 86 11.67 0.69 1.38
CA GLY A 86 11.90 0.62 2.82
C GLY A 86 13.31 0.14 3.19
N LEU A 87 13.81 -0.95 2.62
CA LEU A 87 15.16 -1.45 2.93
C LEU A 87 16.27 -0.45 2.63
N ARG A 88 16.19 0.22 1.47
CA ARG A 88 17.18 1.24 1.11
C ARG A 88 17.03 2.47 2.01
N SER A 89 15.79 2.88 2.26
CA SER A 89 15.43 4.02 3.07
C SER A 89 15.81 3.82 4.55
N SER A 90 15.77 2.59 5.07
CA SER A 90 16.16 2.28 6.45
C SER A 90 17.66 2.43 6.68
N VAL A 91 18.49 2.32 5.64
CA VAL A 91 19.92 2.61 5.73
C VAL A 91 20.17 4.12 5.60
N ASP A 92 19.53 4.76 4.61
CA ASP A 92 19.67 6.20 4.34
C ASP A 92 19.35 7.08 5.56
N VAL A 93 18.33 6.70 6.33
CA VAL A 93 17.87 7.48 7.50
C VAL A 93 18.99 7.74 8.52
N PHE A 94 19.92 6.79 8.71
CA PHE A 94 21.01 6.94 9.69
C PHE A 94 22.09 7.92 9.25
N PHE A 95 22.26 8.12 7.93
CA PHE A 95 23.29 8.99 7.36
C PHE A 95 22.79 10.42 7.13
N ARG A 96 21.49 10.68 7.25
CA ARG A 96 20.91 12.02 7.10
C ARG A 96 21.19 12.95 8.28
N ALA A 97 21.22 14.24 8.00
CA ALA A 97 21.29 15.28 9.02
C ALA A 97 20.12 15.15 10.03
N LYS A 98 20.35 15.57 11.27
CA LYS A 98 19.26 15.62 12.27
C LYS A 98 18.27 16.72 11.88
N GLY A 99 16.98 16.40 11.88
CA GLY A 99 15.89 17.35 11.57
C GLY A 99 15.30 17.26 10.16
N GLU A 100 15.89 16.49 9.25
CA GLU A 100 15.24 16.21 7.96
C GLU A 100 14.07 15.21 8.13
N PRO A 101 12.86 15.53 7.64
CA PRO A 101 11.73 14.61 7.72
C PRO A 101 12.00 13.39 6.85
N HIS A 102 11.74 12.20 7.40
CA HIS A 102 11.94 10.95 6.70
C HIS A 102 10.85 9.94 7.05
N PRO A 103 10.30 9.17 6.08
CA PRO A 103 9.21 8.22 6.36
C PRO A 103 9.54 7.19 7.45
N LEU A 104 10.82 6.79 7.57
CA LEU A 104 11.31 5.88 8.61
C LEU A 104 12.03 6.58 9.76
N GLN A 105 11.71 7.84 10.05
CA GLN A 105 12.35 8.61 11.12
C GLN A 105 12.27 7.92 12.49
N PHE A 106 11.24 7.08 12.72
CA PHE A 106 11.10 6.26 13.92
C PHE A 106 12.29 5.30 14.18
N LEU A 107 13.10 4.97 13.16
CA LEU A 107 14.30 4.16 13.34
C LEU A 107 15.43 4.88 14.09
N ARG A 108 15.44 6.22 14.07
CA ARG A 108 16.44 7.04 14.79
C ARG A 108 15.96 7.47 16.17
N GLU A 109 14.65 7.65 16.31
CA GLU A 109 14.02 8.23 17.49
C GLU A 109 13.36 7.13 18.32
N ALA A 110 14.07 6.65 19.34
CA ALA A 110 13.57 5.61 20.24
C ALA A 110 12.23 5.94 20.92
N SER A 111 11.82 7.22 20.93
CA SER A 111 10.55 7.71 21.49
C SER A 111 9.46 7.99 20.45
N ALA A 112 9.74 7.88 19.14
CA ALA A 112 8.77 8.28 18.11
C ALA A 112 7.49 7.46 18.20
N GLY A 113 7.59 6.15 18.51
CA GLY A 113 6.47 5.27 18.86
C GLY A 113 5.33 5.15 17.82
N ASN A 114 5.36 5.92 16.74
CA ASN A 114 4.29 6.06 15.77
C ASN A 114 4.86 6.06 14.34
N LEU A 115 3.97 5.78 13.40
CA LEU A 115 4.27 5.74 11.96
C LEU A 115 3.76 6.99 11.24
N GLN A 116 3.60 8.11 11.95
CA GLN A 116 3.07 9.35 11.39
C GLN A 116 3.89 9.83 10.19
N PRO A 117 5.25 9.85 10.22
CA PRO A 117 6.03 10.28 9.04
C PRO A 117 5.80 9.40 7.79
N LEU A 118 5.62 8.09 7.98
CA LEU A 118 5.31 7.17 6.90
C LEU A 118 3.89 7.39 6.35
N TYR A 119 2.93 7.62 7.24
CA TYR A 119 1.56 7.98 6.86
C TYR A 119 1.51 9.29 6.08
N GLU A 120 2.23 10.32 6.54
CA GLU A 120 2.32 11.62 5.87
C GLU A 120 2.87 11.48 4.45
N PHE A 121 3.93 10.67 4.27
CA PHE A 121 4.42 10.33 2.93
C PHE A 121 3.35 9.71 2.05
N VAL A 122 2.60 8.73 2.56
CA VAL A 122 1.50 8.08 1.82
C VAL A 122 0.40 9.08 1.46
N ARG A 123 0.04 9.97 2.40
CA ARG A 123 -1.00 10.98 2.22
C ARG A 123 -0.66 11.95 1.09
N GLU A 124 0.59 12.40 1.04
CA GLU A 124 1.10 13.28 -0.03
C GLU A 124 1.24 12.54 -1.37
N ALA A 125 1.72 11.30 -1.36
CA ALA A 125 1.84 10.47 -2.56
C ALA A 125 0.49 10.22 -3.27
N LEU A 126 -0.60 10.18 -2.50
CA LEU A 126 -1.96 9.97 -2.98
C LEU A 126 -2.78 11.27 -2.99
N ARG A 127 -2.12 12.43 -3.03
CA ARG A 127 -2.81 13.70 -3.25
C ARG A 127 -3.33 13.76 -4.70
N PRO A 128 -4.59 14.19 -4.92
CA PRO A 128 -5.08 14.44 -6.28
C PRO A 128 -4.15 15.43 -6.98
N GLU A 129 -3.82 15.14 -8.23
CA GLU A 129 -3.10 16.08 -9.09
C GLU A 129 -4.11 16.70 -10.05
N ASP A 130 -4.22 18.04 -10.06
CA ASP A 130 -5.02 18.81 -11.03
C ASP A 130 -4.32 18.90 -12.39
N ASN A 131 -3.67 17.82 -12.81
CA ASN A 131 -2.99 17.76 -14.09
C ASN A 131 -4.05 17.39 -15.12
N GLY A 132 -4.47 18.35 -15.95
CA GLY A 132 -5.56 18.22 -16.94
C GLY A 132 -5.42 17.13 -18.03
N GLU A 133 -4.52 16.17 -17.85
CA GLU A 133 -4.54 14.88 -18.54
C GLU A 133 -5.53 13.93 -17.85
N ALA A 134 -5.95 12.86 -18.54
CA ALA A 134 -6.99 11.93 -18.08
C ALA A 134 -6.77 11.50 -16.62
N ALA A 135 -7.62 12.01 -15.72
CA ALA A 135 -7.51 11.78 -14.29
C ALA A 135 -7.40 10.29 -13.95
N TRP A 136 -6.48 9.94 -13.06
CA TRP A 136 -6.36 8.57 -12.55
C TRP A 136 -7.68 8.13 -11.93
N ARG A 137 -8.12 6.90 -12.21
CA ARG A 137 -9.47 6.45 -11.83
C ARG A 137 -9.71 6.46 -10.32
N CYS A 138 -8.71 6.02 -9.56
CA CYS A 138 -8.73 6.04 -8.10
C CYS A 138 -7.31 5.96 -7.53
N PRO A 139 -7.11 6.45 -6.29
CA PRO A 139 -5.89 6.22 -5.53
C PRO A 139 -5.89 4.79 -4.94
N VAL A 140 -4.73 4.14 -4.96
CA VAL A 140 -4.51 2.79 -4.43
C VAL A 140 -3.23 2.82 -3.60
N LEU A 141 -3.27 2.20 -2.42
CA LEU A 141 -2.08 2.03 -1.59
C LEU A 141 -1.71 0.54 -1.54
N LEU A 142 -0.49 0.21 -1.90
CA LEU A 142 0.04 -1.13 -1.70
C LEU A 142 1.10 -1.02 -0.62
N VAL A 143 1.03 -1.91 0.36
CA VAL A 143 2.10 -2.08 1.34
C VAL A 143 2.44 -3.56 1.33
N ASP A 144 3.69 -3.88 1.01
CA ASP A 144 4.13 -5.27 1.19
C ASP A 144 4.28 -5.57 2.70
N ASP A 145 4.92 -6.68 3.04
CA ASP A 145 5.00 -7.27 4.36
C ASP A 145 5.05 -6.30 5.56
N LEU A 146 3.88 -6.04 6.18
CA LEU A 146 3.76 -5.20 7.36
C LEU A 146 4.48 -5.77 8.59
N SER A 147 4.77 -7.08 8.61
CA SER A 147 5.51 -7.68 9.71
C SER A 147 6.93 -7.13 9.82
N VAL A 148 7.46 -6.52 8.76
CA VAL A 148 8.72 -5.78 8.79
C VAL A 148 8.64 -4.61 9.77
N LEU A 149 7.54 -3.85 9.82
CA LEU A 149 7.40 -2.73 10.76
C LEU A 149 7.43 -3.21 12.21
N LEU A 150 6.78 -4.35 12.50
CA LEU A 150 6.84 -5.00 13.81
C LEU A 150 8.26 -5.45 14.16
N SER A 151 8.97 -6.02 13.18
CA SER A 151 10.35 -6.49 13.33
C SER A 151 11.33 -5.34 13.55
N LEU A 152 11.02 -4.15 13.03
CA LEU A 152 11.75 -2.90 13.27
C LEU A 152 11.42 -2.26 14.63
N GLY A 153 10.63 -2.93 15.48
CA GLY A 153 10.34 -2.50 16.85
C GLY A 153 9.05 -1.69 17.02
N MET A 154 8.24 -1.55 15.98
CA MET A 154 6.96 -0.85 16.10
C MET A 154 5.93 -1.71 16.83
N GLY A 155 5.18 -1.09 17.74
CA GLY A 155 4.06 -1.74 18.42
C GLY A 155 2.92 -2.06 17.45
N ALA A 156 2.19 -3.16 17.70
CA ALA A 156 1.06 -3.56 16.86
C ALA A 156 -0.03 -2.48 16.76
N VAL A 157 -0.27 -1.74 17.85
CA VAL A 157 -1.21 -0.61 17.86
C VAL A 157 -0.78 0.48 16.87
N ALA A 158 0.51 0.86 16.85
CA ALA A 158 1.02 1.86 15.91
C ALA A 158 0.89 1.40 14.44
N VAL A 159 1.09 0.11 14.16
CA VAL A 159 0.89 -0.46 12.82
C VAL A 159 -0.59 -0.45 12.43
N LEU A 160 -1.49 -0.79 13.36
CA LEU A 160 -2.94 -0.73 13.13
C LEU A 160 -3.42 0.71 12.92
N ASP A 161 -2.92 1.66 13.71
CA ASP A 161 -3.21 3.09 13.55
C ASP A 161 -2.77 3.57 12.17
N PHE A 162 -1.55 3.23 11.74
CA PHE A 162 -1.07 3.52 10.39
C PHE A 162 -2.02 2.99 9.31
N VAL A 163 -2.41 1.71 9.41
CA VAL A 163 -3.34 1.10 8.46
C VAL A 163 -4.69 1.82 8.48
N HIS A 164 -5.20 2.15 9.67
CA HIS A 164 -6.47 2.83 9.84
C HIS A 164 -6.46 4.23 9.20
N TYR A 165 -5.43 5.04 9.50
CA TYR A 165 -5.28 6.38 8.94
C TYR A 165 -5.12 6.35 7.42
N CYS A 166 -4.28 5.45 6.89
CA CYS A 166 -4.14 5.25 5.45
C CYS A 166 -5.50 4.93 4.79
N ARG A 167 -6.27 4.01 5.36
CA ARG A 167 -7.60 3.67 4.86
C ARG A 167 -8.54 4.88 4.89
N ALA A 168 -8.56 5.62 5.99
CA ALA A 168 -9.41 6.80 6.15
C ALA A 168 -9.07 7.89 5.10
N THR A 169 -7.79 8.18 4.86
CA THR A 169 -7.37 9.16 3.84
C THR A 169 -7.80 8.76 2.44
N VAL A 170 -7.63 7.49 2.11
CA VAL A 170 -7.95 6.97 0.78
C VAL A 170 -9.47 6.94 0.56
N CYS A 171 -10.25 6.57 1.58
CA CYS A 171 -11.72 6.54 1.50
C CYS A 171 -12.38 7.94 1.57
N TRP A 172 -11.88 8.82 2.43
CA TRP A 172 -12.44 10.17 2.61
C TRP A 172 -12.39 10.99 1.33
N LYS A 173 -11.29 10.88 0.57
CA LYS A 173 -11.13 11.58 -0.72
C LYS A 173 -12.12 11.11 -1.78
N LEU A 174 -12.70 9.91 -1.66
CA LEU A 174 -13.73 9.40 -2.56
C LEU A 174 -15.11 9.99 -2.28
N GLN A 175 -15.43 10.31 -1.01
CA GLN A 175 -16.68 10.98 -0.64
C GLN A 175 -16.75 12.45 -1.10
N VAL A 176 -15.60 13.10 -1.31
CA VAL A 176 -15.55 14.47 -1.84
C VAL A 176 -15.69 14.48 -3.36
N SER A 177 -15.19 13.43 -4.04
CA SER A 177 -15.30 13.30 -5.51
C SER A 177 -16.63 12.70 -5.98
N MET A 178 -17.31 11.92 -5.15
CA MET A 178 -18.66 11.40 -5.39
C MET A 178 -19.58 11.95 -4.31
N GLY A 179 -20.38 12.96 -4.65
CA GLY A 179 -21.38 13.53 -3.75
C GLY A 179 -22.11 12.42 -2.98
N LEU A 180 -22.02 12.51 -1.64
CA LEU A 180 -22.56 11.60 -0.61
C LEU A 180 -23.71 10.67 -1.04
N PRO A 181 -23.79 9.41 -0.51
CA PRO A 181 -24.14 9.27 0.91
C PRO A 181 -23.52 8.08 1.70
N SER A 182 -23.48 8.30 3.03
CA SER A 182 -23.56 7.36 4.17
C SER A 182 -22.64 6.13 4.26
N VAL A 183 -21.79 6.17 5.29
CA VAL A 183 -21.04 5.03 5.87
C VAL A 183 -22.00 4.05 6.53
N LEU A 184 -21.99 2.79 6.09
CA LEU A 184 -22.49 1.63 6.83
C LEU A 184 -21.28 0.79 7.25
N LEU A 185 -21.01 0.73 8.56
CA LEU A 185 -20.06 -0.21 9.15
C LEU A 185 -20.75 -1.57 9.33
N PRO A 186 -20.18 -2.70 8.90
CA PRO A 186 -20.67 -4.02 9.30
C PRO A 186 -20.15 -4.39 10.70
N GLU A 187 -21.04 -4.95 11.53
CA GLU A 187 -20.72 -5.51 12.86
C GLU A 187 -19.79 -6.72 12.78
N ALA A 188 -18.88 -6.82 13.76
CA ALA A 188 -17.94 -7.92 13.91
C ALA A 188 -18.56 -9.10 14.68
N SER A 189 -18.47 -10.30 14.12
CA SER A 189 -18.71 -11.57 14.84
C SER A 189 -17.38 -12.18 15.26
N GLN A 190 -17.19 -12.42 16.56
CA GLN A 190 -16.01 -13.07 17.15
C GLN A 190 -16.11 -14.61 17.07
N GLY A 191 -14.98 -15.26 16.81
CA GLY A 191 -14.75 -16.69 17.05
C GLY A 191 -13.26 -16.92 17.35
N PRO A 192 -12.89 -17.78 18.33
CA PRO A 192 -11.49 -17.93 18.73
C PRO A 192 -10.83 -19.11 18.00
N ASP A 193 -9.66 -18.88 17.40
CA ASP A 193 -8.65 -19.94 17.25
C ASP A 193 -7.23 -19.36 17.23
N ARG A 194 -6.32 -20.10 17.85
CA ARG A 194 -5.02 -19.70 18.36
C ARG A 194 -3.93 -20.33 17.51
N SER A 195 -3.38 -19.56 16.58
CA SER A 195 -2.07 -19.81 15.92
C SER A 195 -1.62 -18.51 15.27
N ARG A 196 -0.41 -18.02 15.57
CA ARG A 196 0.10 -16.73 15.09
C ARG A 196 0.41 -16.79 13.58
N PRO A 197 -0.29 -16.05 12.71
CA PRO A 197 0.13 -15.88 11.33
C PRO A 197 1.18 -14.76 11.24
N HIS A 198 2.14 -14.91 10.34
CA HIS A 198 3.00 -13.81 9.91
C HIS A 198 2.15 -12.90 9.00
N LEU A 199 2.07 -11.61 9.34
CA LEU A 199 1.22 -10.63 8.66
C LEU A 199 1.90 -10.19 7.35
N LEU A 200 1.71 -10.98 6.29
CA LEU A 200 2.41 -10.81 5.02
C LEU A 200 1.59 -9.93 4.04
N SER A 201 1.81 -8.62 4.12
CA SER A 201 1.38 -7.58 3.16
C SER A 201 -0.07 -7.10 3.29
N VAL A 202 -0.24 -5.78 3.40
CA VAL A 202 -1.55 -5.12 3.32
C VAL A 202 -1.69 -4.44 1.99
N ILE A 203 -2.62 -4.97 1.20
CA ILE A 203 -3.01 -4.38 -0.06
C ILE A 203 -4.23 -3.49 0.22
N PHE A 204 -4.00 -2.17 0.27
CA PHE A 204 -5.10 -1.22 0.24
C PHE A 204 -5.58 -1.07 -1.19
N LEU A 205 -6.42 -2.02 -1.55
CA LEU A 205 -7.37 -1.75 -2.59
C LEU A 205 -8.49 -0.92 -2.02
N VAL A 206 -8.64 0.27 -2.55
CA VAL A 206 -9.96 0.79 -2.87
C VAL A 206 -10.68 -0.29 -3.67
#